data_AF-A0A535BMY6-F1
#
_entry.id   AF-A0A535BMY6-F1
#
_cell.length_a   1.000
_cell.length_b   1.000
_cell.length_c   1.000
_cell.angle_alpha   90.00
_cell.angle_beta   90.00
_cell.angle_gamma   90.00
#
_symmetry.space_group_name_H-M   'P 1'
#
loop_
_entity.id
_entity.type
_entity.pdbx_description
1 polymer ?
#
loop_
_entity_poly.entity_id
_entity_poly.type
_entity_poly.pdbx_seq_one_letter_code
_entity_poly.pdbx_strand_id
1 'polypeptide(L)'
;TNTSASAPARTITVHGRCTGNPVLINGLFNLVITGDPPANTSFAGCSGDKGPPPGTLTSTVARKPPPFVTPSGSNGEVLKVIGSSRVTIKYLNIRDGHNPQHSDDGVDFKTSTAGRLFCNCITNNEEGADIDAGSCNQFVKNLVISNENGIRASSGTKFDLFQDNTSKNNNLPIIDTPSDPAGRHNGMIISESSASNNLIGNVSMGNPDDGFKINIGSSNCVVNNSITGNGGDPNASVPPDTGACELVSATNNRVDGNQMSGNVTKAGQPSDVCRLISGTGNCGSNIPGAPACAGGATCPAPSQCTVAPLP
;
A
#
# COMPACT_ATOMS: atom_id res chain seq x y z
N THR A 1 -31.65 3.49 -1.23
CA THR A 1 -31.86 3.62 -2.68
C THR A 1 -30.58 3.20 -3.39
N ASN A 2 -30.53 1.99 -3.96
CA ASN A 2 -29.39 1.50 -4.73
C ASN A 2 -29.42 2.14 -6.12
N THR A 3 -28.74 3.27 -6.31
CA THR A 3 -28.49 3.80 -7.65
C THR A 3 -27.30 3.05 -8.25
N SER A 4 -27.56 1.99 -9.01
CA SER A 4 -26.56 1.44 -9.91
C SER A 4 -26.29 2.46 -11.01
N ALA A 5 -25.23 3.26 -10.86
CA ALA A 5 -24.75 4.11 -11.94
C ALA A 5 -24.10 3.20 -13.00
N SER A 6 -24.86 2.85 -14.05
CA SER A 6 -24.42 2.01 -15.17
C SER A 6 -23.69 2.80 -16.26
N ALA A 7 -22.85 3.76 -15.88
CA ALA A 7 -22.06 4.51 -16.85
C ALA A 7 -21.03 3.57 -17.50
N PRO A 8 -20.84 3.59 -18.83
CA PRO A 8 -19.78 2.81 -19.47
C PRO A 8 -18.41 3.19 -18.91
N ALA A 9 -17.51 2.20 -18.78
CA ALA A 9 -16.13 2.45 -18.39
C ALA A 9 -15.40 3.22 -19.49
N ARG A 10 -14.77 4.34 -19.13
CA ARG A 10 -13.83 5.06 -19.99
C ARG A 10 -12.45 4.46 -19.80
N THR A 11 -11.71 4.27 -20.90
CA THR A 11 -10.35 3.72 -20.84
C THR A 11 -9.35 4.73 -21.41
N ILE A 12 -8.28 4.97 -20.66
CA ILE A 12 -7.08 5.68 -21.10
C ILE A 12 -5.96 4.65 -21.19
N THR A 13 -5.35 4.52 -22.35
CA THR A 13 -4.23 3.60 -22.56
C THR A 13 -2.92 4.38 -22.67
N VAL A 14 -1.92 3.96 -21.90
CA VAL A 14 -0.56 4.49 -21.93
C VAL A 14 0.32 3.53 -22.72
N HIS A 15 0.91 4.02 -23.79
CA HIS A 15 1.89 3.28 -24.59
C HIS A 15 3.28 3.89 -24.40
N GLY A 16 4.30 3.05 -24.23
CA GLY A 16 5.68 3.52 -24.02
C GLY A 16 5.82 4.36 -22.73
N ARG A 17 6.43 5.54 -22.81
CA ARG A 17 6.71 6.38 -21.62
C ARG A 17 6.05 7.75 -21.72
N CYS A 18 5.20 8.06 -20.74
CA CYS A 18 4.68 9.40 -20.47
C CYS A 18 5.45 10.01 -19.30
N THR A 19 6.25 11.05 -19.56
CA THR A 19 6.93 11.83 -18.51
C THR A 19 6.37 13.25 -18.50
N GLY A 20 5.84 13.71 -17.37
CA GLY A 20 5.12 14.98 -17.33
C GLY A 20 4.91 15.55 -15.94
N ASN A 21 4.02 16.54 -15.83
CA ASN A 21 3.54 17.05 -14.55
C ASN A 21 2.77 15.94 -13.80
N PRO A 22 2.59 16.07 -12.47
CA PRO A 22 1.67 15.24 -11.69
C PRO A 22 0.30 15.09 -12.37
N VAL A 23 -0.26 13.88 -12.33
CA VAL A 23 -1.55 13.58 -12.97
C VAL A 23 -2.65 13.53 -11.91
N LEU A 24 -3.67 14.39 -12.09
CA LEU A 24 -4.84 14.45 -11.21
C LEU A 24 -6.07 13.83 -11.87
N ILE A 25 -6.68 12.88 -11.18
CA ILE A 25 -7.96 12.22 -11.50
C ILE A 25 -8.95 12.67 -10.42
N ASN A 26 -9.80 13.63 -10.74
CA ASN A 26 -10.66 14.29 -9.76
C ASN A 26 -12.15 14.10 -10.08
N GLY A 27 -12.90 13.54 -9.13
CA GLY A 27 -14.36 13.40 -9.23
C GLY A 27 -14.82 12.50 -10.40
N LEU A 28 -13.97 11.57 -10.85
CA LEU A 28 -14.29 10.69 -11.96
C LEU A 28 -14.95 9.40 -11.50
N PHE A 29 -15.80 8.86 -12.36
CA PHE A 29 -16.51 7.60 -12.14
C PHE A 29 -16.30 6.67 -13.32
N ASN A 30 -16.05 5.38 -13.05
CA ASN A 30 -15.85 4.36 -14.08
C ASN A 30 -14.73 4.68 -15.08
N LEU A 31 -13.50 4.73 -14.57
CA LEU A 31 -12.30 5.00 -15.36
C LEU A 31 -11.32 3.83 -15.24
N VAL A 32 -10.73 3.43 -16.36
CA VAL A 32 -9.59 2.53 -16.42
C VAL A 32 -8.41 3.30 -17.03
N ILE A 33 -7.30 3.33 -16.32
CA ILE A 33 -6.00 3.79 -16.83
C ILE A 33 -5.13 2.56 -16.91
N THR A 34 -4.71 2.20 -18.12
CA THR A 34 -3.99 0.95 -18.36
C THR A 34 -2.74 1.17 -19.18
N GLY A 35 -1.68 0.46 -18.84
CA GLY A 35 -0.57 0.23 -19.76
C GLY A 35 -0.87 -0.87 -20.77
N ASP A 36 0.13 -1.18 -21.58
CA ASP A 36 0.18 -2.38 -22.38
C ASP A 36 0.23 -3.60 -21.44
N PRO A 37 -0.69 -4.57 -21.57
CA PRO A 37 -0.66 -5.77 -20.75
C PRO A 37 0.67 -6.52 -20.89
N PRO A 38 1.20 -7.11 -19.81
CA PRO A 38 2.42 -7.89 -19.91
C PRO A 38 2.22 -9.13 -20.80
N ALA A 39 3.30 -9.59 -21.44
CA ALA A 39 3.25 -10.74 -22.34
C ALA A 39 2.76 -12.04 -21.64
N ASN A 40 3.13 -12.22 -20.37
CA ASN A 40 2.62 -13.31 -19.55
C ASN A 40 1.56 -12.78 -18.58
N THR A 41 0.36 -13.36 -18.62
CA THR A 41 -0.77 -13.03 -17.74
C THR A 41 -1.34 -14.26 -17.01
N SER A 42 -0.59 -15.37 -16.97
CA SER A 42 -1.02 -16.63 -16.35
C SER A 42 -1.35 -16.53 -14.86
N PHE A 43 -0.95 -15.44 -14.20
CA PHE A 43 -1.13 -15.20 -12.77
C PHE A 43 -2.36 -14.32 -12.51
N ALA A 44 -3.52 -14.83 -12.90
CA ALA A 44 -4.82 -14.16 -12.77
C ALA A 44 -4.82 -12.74 -13.38
N GLY A 45 -4.26 -12.59 -14.59
CA GLY A 45 -4.18 -11.32 -15.29
C GLY A 45 -2.91 -10.51 -15.00
N CYS A 46 -2.00 -10.99 -14.15
CA CYS A 46 -0.71 -10.35 -13.92
C CYS A 46 0.47 -11.19 -14.41
N SER A 47 1.65 -10.57 -14.54
CA SER A 47 2.91 -11.25 -14.91
C SER A 47 3.62 -11.94 -13.75
N GLY A 48 3.08 -11.89 -12.54
CA GLY A 48 3.54 -12.66 -11.40
C GLY A 48 2.47 -12.79 -10.32
N ASP A 49 2.60 -13.84 -9.49
CA ASP A 49 1.63 -14.15 -8.43
C ASP A 49 1.52 -13.04 -7.39
N LYS A 50 2.62 -12.36 -7.10
CA LYS A 50 2.70 -11.30 -6.09
C LYS A 50 3.04 -9.93 -6.71
N GLY A 51 2.59 -9.74 -7.93
CA GLY A 51 2.88 -8.56 -8.76
C GLY A 51 3.93 -8.79 -9.84
N PRO A 52 4.10 -7.83 -10.74
CA PRO A 52 4.92 -7.98 -11.93
C PRO A 52 6.40 -8.02 -11.55
N PRO A 53 7.19 -8.99 -12.04
CA PRO A 53 8.64 -8.94 -11.92
C PRO A 53 9.20 -7.66 -12.58
N PRO A 54 10.30 -7.07 -12.06
CA PRO A 54 10.92 -5.90 -12.67
C PRO A 54 11.19 -6.11 -14.17
N GLY A 55 10.85 -5.12 -14.98
CA GLY A 55 11.07 -5.14 -16.44
C GLY A 55 10.02 -5.90 -17.26
N THR A 56 8.98 -6.46 -16.65
CA THR A 56 7.91 -7.16 -17.39
C THR A 56 6.82 -6.24 -17.94
N LEU A 57 6.72 -5.01 -17.45
CA LEU A 57 5.80 -3.98 -17.94
C LEU A 57 6.53 -3.01 -18.87
N THR A 58 5.90 -2.61 -19.98
CA THR A 58 6.49 -1.72 -20.99
C THR A 58 5.98 -0.28 -20.92
N SER A 59 4.80 -0.08 -20.35
CA SER A 59 4.19 1.25 -20.21
C SER A 59 4.65 1.95 -18.93
N THR A 60 4.93 3.24 -19.02
CA THR A 60 5.45 4.03 -17.90
C THR A 60 4.71 5.36 -17.78
N VAL A 61 4.29 5.69 -16.56
CA VAL A 61 3.91 7.05 -16.15
C VAL A 61 4.96 7.53 -15.15
N ALA A 62 5.59 8.66 -15.45
CA ALA A 62 6.63 9.24 -14.62
C ALA A 62 6.43 10.73 -14.42
N ARG A 63 6.78 11.22 -13.23
CA ARG A 63 6.86 12.65 -12.97
C ARG A 63 8.17 13.22 -13.50
N LYS A 64 8.12 14.39 -14.13
CA LYS A 64 9.32 15.13 -14.54
C LYS A 64 9.98 15.77 -13.31
N PRO A 65 11.31 16.00 -13.31
CA PRO A 65 11.97 16.72 -12.23
C PRO A 65 11.40 18.15 -12.06
N PRO A 66 11.48 18.74 -10.85
CA PRO A 66 11.19 20.15 -10.64
C PRO A 66 12.00 21.07 -11.59
N PRO A 67 11.43 22.20 -12.07
CA PRO A 67 10.08 22.68 -11.74
C PRO A 67 8.98 21.97 -12.54
N PHE A 68 7.89 21.62 -11.86
CA PHE A 68 6.64 21.14 -12.45
C PHE A 68 5.45 21.95 -11.93
N VAL A 69 4.32 21.83 -12.62
CA VAL A 69 3.06 22.45 -12.18
C VAL A 69 2.30 21.43 -11.34
N THR A 70 2.13 21.71 -10.05
CA THR A 70 1.30 20.89 -9.16
C THR A 70 -0.18 21.24 -9.37
N PRO A 71 -1.03 20.28 -9.78
CA PRO A 71 -2.46 20.48 -9.87
C PRO A 71 -3.06 20.84 -8.49
N SER A 72 -4.08 21.69 -8.47
CA SER A 72 -4.81 21.98 -7.22
C SER A 72 -5.43 20.70 -6.66
N GLY A 73 -5.15 20.39 -5.38
CA GLY A 73 -5.58 19.16 -4.70
C GLY A 73 -4.59 18.00 -4.74
N SER A 74 -3.41 18.20 -5.32
CA SER A 74 -2.26 17.27 -5.32
C SER A 74 -1.09 17.94 -4.61
N ASN A 75 -0.24 17.17 -3.93
CA ASN A 75 1.04 17.65 -3.40
C ASN A 75 2.16 17.52 -4.45
N GLY A 76 1.93 16.66 -5.44
CA GLY A 76 2.86 16.37 -6.53
C GLY A 76 2.93 14.90 -6.88
N GLU A 77 2.06 14.06 -6.34
CA GLU A 77 2.02 12.61 -6.55
C GLU A 77 2.07 12.26 -8.05
N VAL A 78 2.71 11.16 -8.44
CA VAL A 78 2.79 10.79 -9.87
C VAL A 78 1.38 10.61 -10.42
N LEU A 79 0.51 9.93 -9.66
CA LEU A 79 -0.92 9.77 -9.95
C LEU A 79 -1.75 10.02 -8.67
N LYS A 80 -2.48 11.14 -8.63
CA LYS A 80 -3.44 11.46 -7.58
C LYS A 80 -4.87 11.16 -8.03
N VAL A 81 -5.58 10.32 -7.30
CA VAL A 81 -7.00 10.00 -7.48
C VAL A 81 -7.77 10.58 -6.31
N ILE A 82 -8.57 11.63 -6.54
CA ILE A 82 -9.29 12.33 -5.48
C ILE A 82 -10.79 12.31 -5.70
N GLY A 83 -11.56 12.00 -4.63
CA GLY A 83 -13.02 12.02 -4.64
C GLY A 83 -13.65 11.22 -5.79
N SER A 84 -12.95 10.20 -6.28
CA SER A 84 -13.33 9.43 -7.46
C SER A 84 -13.87 8.06 -7.05
N SER A 85 -14.61 7.41 -7.94
CA SER A 85 -15.11 6.06 -7.68
C SER A 85 -14.95 5.12 -8.88
N ARG A 86 -14.63 3.86 -8.61
CA ARG A 86 -14.41 2.84 -9.65
C ARG A 86 -13.34 3.26 -10.65
N VAL A 87 -12.21 3.75 -10.15
CA VAL A 87 -11.00 4.05 -10.93
C VAL A 87 -10.06 2.86 -10.83
N THR A 88 -9.68 2.27 -11.96
CA THR A 88 -8.69 1.18 -12.04
C THR A 88 -7.41 1.67 -12.70
N ILE A 89 -6.27 1.43 -12.07
CA ILE A 89 -4.94 1.73 -12.61
C ILE A 89 -4.17 0.41 -12.71
N LYS A 90 -3.75 0.02 -13.93
CA LYS A 90 -3.08 -1.28 -14.15
C LYS A 90 -2.01 -1.31 -15.23
N TYR A 91 -1.08 -2.27 -15.10
CA TYR A 91 0.00 -2.55 -16.06
C TYR A 91 0.94 -1.37 -16.32
N LEU A 92 1.16 -0.51 -15.32
CA LEU A 92 2.06 0.63 -15.41
C LEU A 92 3.31 0.43 -14.57
N ASN A 93 4.44 0.90 -15.09
CA ASN A 93 5.55 1.37 -14.26
C ASN A 93 5.20 2.80 -13.81
N ILE A 94 5.08 3.04 -12.50
CA ILE A 94 4.73 4.34 -11.91
C ILE A 94 5.93 4.80 -11.09
N ARG A 95 6.51 5.95 -11.45
CA ARG A 95 7.83 6.29 -10.92
C ARG A 95 8.20 7.76 -10.92
N ASP A 96 9.32 8.02 -10.25
CA ASP A 96 10.04 9.29 -10.23
C ASP A 96 9.25 10.40 -9.49
N GLY A 97 8.41 10.00 -8.52
CA GLY A 97 7.85 10.84 -7.46
C GLY A 97 8.88 11.26 -6.42
N HIS A 98 10.05 10.63 -6.35
CA HIS A 98 11.14 11.01 -5.47
C HIS A 98 12.23 11.77 -6.26
N ASN A 99 12.62 12.94 -5.78
CA ASN A 99 13.76 13.70 -6.30
C ASN A 99 14.56 14.38 -5.18
N PRO A 100 15.82 14.80 -5.41
CA PRO A 100 16.70 15.32 -4.36
C PRO A 100 16.19 16.56 -3.59
N GLN A 101 15.14 17.22 -4.08
CA GLN A 101 14.58 18.44 -3.47
C GLN A 101 13.16 18.27 -2.94
N HIS A 102 12.46 17.19 -3.30
CA HIS A 102 11.07 16.96 -2.93
C HIS A 102 10.67 15.50 -3.20
N SER A 103 9.88 14.91 -2.33
CA SER A 103 9.30 13.57 -2.51
C SER A 103 7.77 13.61 -2.41
N ASP A 104 7.09 12.83 -3.24
CA ASP A 104 5.66 12.54 -3.10
C ASP A 104 5.36 11.11 -3.57
N ASP A 105 4.15 10.67 -3.27
CA ASP A 105 3.64 9.33 -3.58
C ASP A 105 3.68 8.98 -5.07
N GLY A 106 3.87 7.69 -5.35
CA GLY A 106 3.66 7.14 -6.68
C GLY A 106 2.18 7.19 -7.03
N VAL A 107 1.33 6.70 -6.14
CA VAL A 107 -0.12 6.68 -6.33
C VAL A 107 -0.82 6.99 -5.02
N ASP A 108 -1.75 7.94 -5.03
CA ASP A 108 -2.61 8.19 -3.87
C ASP A 108 -4.10 8.19 -4.24
N PHE A 109 -4.87 7.33 -3.58
CA PHE A 109 -6.33 7.30 -3.61
C PHE A 109 -6.91 8.07 -2.43
N LYS A 110 -7.03 9.39 -2.58
CA LYS A 110 -7.63 10.27 -1.58
C LYS A 110 -9.14 10.32 -1.67
N THR A 111 -9.84 10.12 -0.56
CA THR A 111 -11.31 10.19 -0.42
C THR A 111 -12.09 9.41 -1.50
N SER A 112 -11.44 8.41 -2.09
CA SER A 112 -11.93 7.66 -3.24
C SER A 112 -12.48 6.31 -2.83
N THR A 113 -13.38 5.75 -3.63
CA THR A 113 -14.06 4.49 -3.28
C THR A 113 -14.18 3.50 -4.43
N ALA A 114 -14.10 2.21 -4.13
CA ALA A 114 -14.11 1.15 -5.13
C ALA A 114 -13.01 1.30 -6.19
N GLY A 115 -11.90 1.96 -5.82
CA GLY A 115 -10.70 2.05 -6.63
C GLY A 115 -9.97 0.72 -6.73
N ARG A 116 -9.17 0.55 -7.78
CA ARG A 116 -8.30 -0.61 -7.95
C ARG A 116 -6.93 -0.21 -8.47
N LEU A 117 -5.90 -0.64 -7.77
CA LEU A 117 -4.51 -0.59 -8.23
C LEU A 117 -4.07 -2.03 -8.47
N PHE A 118 -3.81 -2.40 -9.72
CA PHE A 118 -3.59 -3.80 -10.09
C PHE A 118 -2.41 -4.03 -11.01
N CYS A 119 -1.52 -4.96 -10.65
CA CYS A 119 -0.41 -5.38 -11.52
C CYS A 119 0.45 -4.22 -12.02
N ASN A 120 0.81 -3.30 -11.12
CA ASN A 120 1.74 -2.20 -11.39
C ASN A 120 3.11 -2.47 -10.76
N CYS A 121 4.13 -1.80 -11.30
CA CYS A 121 5.45 -1.67 -10.68
C CYS A 121 5.62 -0.23 -10.22
N ILE A 122 5.80 0.02 -8.93
CA ILE A 122 5.80 1.36 -8.35
C ILE A 122 7.11 1.60 -7.61
N THR A 123 7.89 2.57 -8.07
CA THR A 123 9.28 2.74 -7.63
C THR A 123 9.76 4.19 -7.71
N ASN A 124 10.73 4.55 -6.88
CA ASN A 124 11.31 5.89 -6.85
C ASN A 124 10.27 6.99 -6.49
N ASN A 125 9.55 6.81 -5.37
CA ASN A 125 8.54 7.74 -4.82
C ASN A 125 8.67 7.85 -3.28
N GLU A 126 7.92 8.75 -2.63
CA GLU A 126 7.78 8.80 -1.16
C GLU A 126 7.09 7.53 -0.67
N GLU A 127 5.77 7.51 -0.59
CA GLU A 127 5.01 6.27 -0.55
C GLU A 127 4.92 5.66 -1.95
N GLY A 128 5.08 4.35 -2.05
CA GLY A 128 4.78 3.64 -3.28
C GLY A 128 3.31 3.80 -3.65
N ALA A 129 2.41 3.47 -2.73
CA ALA A 129 0.99 3.67 -2.92
C ALA A 129 0.27 3.94 -1.59
N ASP A 130 -0.63 4.94 -1.57
CA ASP A 130 -1.45 5.30 -0.41
C ASP A 130 -2.95 5.27 -0.74
N ILE A 131 -3.74 5.05 0.31
CA ILE A 131 -5.17 5.31 0.34
C ILE A 131 -5.46 6.21 1.53
N ASP A 132 -5.67 7.49 1.24
CA ASP A 132 -5.94 8.55 2.21
C ASP A 132 -7.47 8.80 2.36
N ALA A 133 -8.05 8.46 3.52
CA ALA A 133 -9.46 8.67 3.84
C ALA A 133 -10.47 8.05 2.83
N GLY A 134 -10.06 6.98 2.14
CA GLY A 134 -10.85 6.25 1.16
C GLY A 134 -11.65 5.08 1.76
N SER A 135 -12.40 4.37 0.92
CA SER A 135 -12.99 3.09 1.34
C SER A 135 -13.33 2.13 0.21
N CYS A 136 -13.34 0.83 0.51
CA CYS A 136 -13.64 -0.23 -0.46
C CYS A 136 -12.72 -0.30 -1.68
N ASN A 137 -11.51 0.23 -1.56
CA ASN A 137 -10.47 0.18 -2.58
C ASN A 137 -9.71 -1.15 -2.52
N GLN A 138 -9.07 -1.51 -3.64
CA GLN A 138 -8.35 -2.76 -3.79
C GLN A 138 -6.96 -2.55 -4.39
N PHE A 139 -5.91 -2.75 -3.61
CA PHE A 139 -4.54 -2.79 -4.09
C PHE A 139 -4.11 -4.25 -4.20
N VAL A 140 -3.97 -4.75 -5.42
CA VAL A 140 -3.85 -6.19 -5.69
C VAL A 140 -2.71 -6.49 -6.65
N LYS A 141 -1.81 -7.41 -6.27
CA LYS A 141 -0.70 -7.85 -7.11
C LYS A 141 0.15 -6.71 -7.65
N ASN A 142 0.48 -5.70 -6.84
CA ASN A 142 1.45 -4.67 -7.22
C ASN A 142 2.84 -5.04 -6.71
N LEU A 143 3.87 -4.68 -7.47
CA LEU A 143 5.24 -4.62 -6.99
C LEU A 143 5.53 -3.18 -6.56
N VAL A 144 5.79 -2.97 -5.28
CA VAL A 144 6.18 -1.69 -4.68
C VAL A 144 7.60 -1.83 -4.18
N ILE A 145 8.53 -1.12 -4.81
CA ILE A 145 9.96 -1.36 -4.62
C ILE A 145 10.77 -0.07 -4.67
N SER A 146 11.74 0.06 -3.77
CA SER A 146 12.68 1.20 -3.79
C SER A 146 11.95 2.54 -3.79
N ASN A 147 11.00 2.68 -2.87
CA ASN A 147 10.40 3.95 -2.46
C ASN A 147 10.93 4.31 -1.06
N GLU A 148 10.49 5.42 -0.47
CA GLU A 148 10.75 5.69 0.95
C GLU A 148 9.85 4.82 1.83
N ASN A 149 8.59 4.66 1.46
CA ASN A 149 7.63 3.79 2.12
C ASN A 149 6.97 2.87 1.10
N GLY A 150 6.51 1.72 1.57
CA GLY A 150 5.81 0.75 0.74
C GLY A 150 4.36 1.14 0.44
N ILE A 151 3.43 0.40 1.03
CA ILE A 151 1.98 0.57 0.81
C ILE A 151 1.32 1.07 2.08
N ARG A 152 0.49 2.10 1.99
CA ARG A 152 -0.15 2.74 3.13
C ARG A 152 -1.68 2.76 3.03
N ALA A 153 -2.32 2.69 4.19
CA ALA A 153 -3.73 2.99 4.41
C ALA A 153 -3.84 4.01 5.56
N SER A 154 -4.35 5.21 5.29
CA SER A 154 -4.21 6.37 6.16
C SER A 154 -5.51 7.16 6.34
N SER A 155 -5.48 8.14 7.24
CA SER A 155 -6.55 9.13 7.47
C SER A 155 -7.97 8.58 7.63
N GLY A 156 -8.15 7.48 8.36
CA GLY A 156 -9.46 6.88 8.60
C GLY A 156 -10.01 6.05 7.45
N THR A 157 -9.14 5.63 6.52
CA THR A 157 -9.46 4.68 5.45
C THR A 157 -10.05 3.38 6.00
N LYS A 158 -11.03 2.81 5.29
CA LYS A 158 -11.76 1.63 5.77
C LYS A 158 -12.25 0.66 4.69
N PHE A 159 -12.34 -0.61 5.08
CA PHE A 159 -12.87 -1.70 4.25
C PHE A 159 -12.08 -1.95 2.96
N ASP A 160 -10.79 -1.62 2.96
CA ASP A 160 -9.92 -1.84 1.82
C ASP A 160 -9.29 -3.22 1.83
N LEU A 161 -8.89 -3.67 0.64
CA LEU A 161 -8.22 -4.93 0.42
C LEU A 161 -6.84 -4.69 -0.19
N PHE A 162 -5.82 -5.14 0.54
CA PHE A 162 -4.43 -5.20 0.10
C PHE A 162 -4.08 -6.68 -0.05
N GLN A 163 -4.04 -7.18 -1.27
CA GLN A 163 -3.89 -8.60 -1.53
C GLN A 163 -2.77 -8.92 -2.49
N ASP A 164 -1.95 -9.91 -2.14
CA ASP A 164 -0.91 -10.45 -3.01
C ASP A 164 0.06 -9.39 -3.54
N ASN A 165 0.27 -8.27 -2.84
CA ASN A 165 1.28 -7.29 -3.25
C ASN A 165 2.66 -7.75 -2.78
N THR A 166 3.72 -7.29 -3.46
CA THR A 166 5.09 -7.35 -2.97
C THR A 166 5.54 -5.93 -2.64
N SER A 167 5.85 -5.67 -1.37
CA SER A 167 6.47 -4.43 -0.91
C SER A 167 7.89 -4.73 -0.42
N LYS A 168 8.91 -4.27 -1.13
CA LYS A 168 10.28 -4.66 -0.80
C LYS A 168 11.32 -3.57 -1.01
N ASN A 169 12.36 -3.60 -0.18
CA ASN A 169 13.52 -2.72 -0.29
C ASN A 169 13.12 -1.24 -0.43
N ASN A 170 12.09 -0.79 0.30
CA ASN A 170 11.71 0.63 0.34
C ASN A 170 12.68 1.36 1.28
N ASN A 171 13.83 1.74 0.74
CA ASN A 171 14.98 2.29 1.45
C ASN A 171 15.53 3.54 0.75
N LEU A 172 14.67 4.35 0.15
CA LEU A 172 15.12 5.64 -0.38
C LEU A 172 15.49 6.59 0.76
N PRO A 173 16.45 7.50 0.57
CA PRO A 173 16.75 8.53 1.56
C PRO A 173 15.50 9.36 1.90
N ILE A 174 15.39 9.76 3.16
CA ILE A 174 14.35 10.67 3.64
C ILE A 174 14.80 12.10 3.30
N ILE A 175 14.09 12.76 2.39
CA ILE A 175 14.44 14.11 1.93
C ILE A 175 13.60 15.19 2.62
N ASP A 176 12.33 14.88 2.93
CA ASP A 176 11.37 15.81 3.54
C ASP A 176 10.82 15.26 4.86
N THR A 177 10.00 16.06 5.55
CA THR A 177 9.25 15.56 6.72
C THR A 177 8.27 14.47 6.25
N PRO A 178 8.22 13.31 6.93
CA PRO A 178 7.28 12.25 6.61
C PRO A 178 5.82 12.69 6.54
N SER A 179 5.12 12.23 5.50
CA SER A 179 3.67 12.35 5.38
C SER A 179 2.93 11.47 6.42
N ASP A 180 3.57 10.40 6.94
CA ASP A 180 3.02 9.52 7.98
C ASP A 180 3.70 9.73 9.35
N PRO A 181 2.94 10.00 10.44
CA PRO A 181 3.48 10.06 11.78
C PRO A 181 3.98 8.72 12.34
N ALA A 182 3.65 7.59 11.72
CA ALA A 182 4.09 6.23 12.08
C ALA A 182 5.54 5.92 11.69
N GLY A 183 6.18 6.78 10.90
CA GLY A 183 7.57 6.62 10.44
C GLY A 183 7.69 6.37 8.94
N ARG A 184 8.94 6.19 8.48
CA ARG A 184 9.30 5.87 7.09
C ARG A 184 9.94 4.47 7.00
N HIS A 185 10.21 4.00 5.79
CA HIS A 185 10.86 2.71 5.50
C HIS A 185 10.11 1.46 5.92
N ASN A 186 8.81 1.58 6.15
CA ASN A 186 7.95 0.45 6.46
C ASN A 186 7.47 -0.23 5.16
N GLY A 187 7.37 -1.56 5.18
CA GLY A 187 6.86 -2.31 4.04
C GLY A 187 5.38 -2.08 3.79
N MET A 188 4.55 -2.10 4.84
CA MET A 188 3.13 -1.79 4.78
C MET A 188 2.68 -1.06 6.04
N ILE A 189 1.84 -0.05 5.92
CA ILE A 189 1.40 0.78 7.05
C ILE A 189 -0.12 0.87 7.07
N ILE A 190 -0.70 0.71 8.26
CA ILE A 190 -2.06 1.15 8.57
C ILE A 190 -1.93 2.23 9.64
N SER A 191 -2.36 3.45 9.33
CA SER A 191 -2.17 4.59 10.22
C SER A 191 -3.41 5.47 10.38
N GLU A 192 -3.34 6.41 11.32
CA GLU A 192 -4.25 7.56 11.43
C GLU A 192 -5.74 7.17 11.49
N SER A 193 -6.12 6.33 12.45
CA SER A 193 -7.51 5.87 12.68
C SER A 193 -8.09 5.00 11.57
N SER A 194 -7.27 4.48 10.64
CA SER A 194 -7.71 3.54 9.62
C SER A 194 -8.20 2.21 10.22
N ALA A 195 -9.30 1.70 9.69
CA ALA A 195 -10.01 0.60 10.32
C ALA A 195 -10.65 -0.40 9.36
N SER A 196 -10.76 -1.66 9.80
CA SER A 196 -11.42 -2.73 9.04
C SER A 196 -10.79 -2.98 7.65
N ASN A 197 -9.50 -2.74 7.51
CA ASN A 197 -8.75 -3.05 6.29
C ASN A 197 -8.13 -4.44 6.36
N ASN A 198 -7.98 -5.07 5.19
CA ASN A 198 -7.49 -6.44 5.06
C ASN A 198 -6.15 -6.49 4.31
N LEU A 199 -5.11 -7.01 4.96
CA LEU A 199 -3.80 -7.29 4.36
C LEU A 199 -3.63 -8.80 4.27
N ILE A 200 -3.78 -9.36 3.07
CA ILE A 200 -3.87 -10.81 2.85
C ILE A 200 -2.83 -11.26 1.83
N GLY A 201 -1.99 -12.22 2.21
CA GLY A 201 -1.11 -12.87 1.24
C GLY A 201 -0.02 -11.98 0.64
N ASN A 202 0.25 -10.80 1.21
CA ASN A 202 1.29 -9.91 0.73
C ASN A 202 2.69 -10.43 1.10
N VAL A 203 3.69 -9.92 0.40
CA VAL A 203 5.11 -10.12 0.70
C VAL A 203 5.69 -8.78 1.13
N SER A 204 6.28 -8.73 2.33
CA SER A 204 7.03 -7.59 2.82
C SER A 204 8.47 -8.00 3.13
N MET A 205 9.45 -7.43 2.41
CA MET A 205 10.81 -7.95 2.45
C MET A 205 11.89 -6.87 2.35
N GLY A 206 12.92 -6.98 3.20
CA GLY A 206 14.11 -6.13 3.09
C GLY A 206 13.81 -4.64 3.30
N ASN A 207 12.69 -4.31 3.95
CA ASN A 207 12.38 -2.94 4.31
C ASN A 207 13.22 -2.57 5.56
N PRO A 208 13.85 -1.39 5.59
CA PRO A 208 14.75 -0.99 6.68
C PRO A 208 14.08 -0.89 8.06
N ASP A 209 12.78 -0.60 8.11
CA ASP A 209 11.98 -0.58 9.34
C ASP A 209 11.04 -1.80 9.39
N ASP A 210 9.82 -1.68 9.90
CA ASP A 210 8.95 -2.85 10.04
C ASP A 210 8.46 -3.39 8.69
N GLY A 211 8.33 -4.71 8.62
CA GLY A 211 7.65 -5.39 7.53
C GLY A 211 6.19 -4.93 7.41
N PHE A 212 5.50 -4.74 8.53
CA PHE A 212 4.28 -3.94 8.56
C PHE A 212 4.04 -3.25 9.91
N LYS A 213 3.30 -2.14 9.90
CA LYS A 213 2.97 -1.37 11.11
C LYS A 213 1.48 -1.03 11.17
N ILE A 214 0.90 -1.12 12.36
CA ILE A 214 -0.44 -0.58 12.67
C ILE A 214 -0.27 0.50 13.74
N ASN A 215 -0.45 1.76 13.35
CA ASN A 215 -0.34 2.92 14.25
C ASN A 215 -1.68 3.64 14.36
N ILE A 216 -2.33 3.60 15.53
CA ILE A 216 -3.67 4.19 15.73
C ILE A 216 -4.71 3.51 14.81
N GLY A 217 -4.60 2.20 14.56
CA GLY A 217 -5.54 1.45 13.70
C GLY A 217 -6.48 0.54 14.49
N SER A 218 -7.67 0.25 13.94
CA SER A 218 -8.60 -0.67 14.62
C SER A 218 -9.32 -1.68 13.73
N SER A 219 -9.61 -2.86 14.27
CA SER A 219 -10.38 -3.90 13.57
C SER A 219 -9.79 -4.34 12.22
N ASN A 220 -8.50 -4.10 11.99
CA ASN A 220 -7.82 -4.54 10.77
C ASN A 220 -7.46 -6.02 10.85
N CYS A 221 -7.29 -6.65 9.70
CA CYS A 221 -6.96 -8.06 9.60
C CYS A 221 -5.74 -8.29 8.71
N VAL A 222 -4.69 -8.83 9.30
CA VAL A 222 -3.39 -9.10 8.65
C VAL A 222 -3.11 -10.58 8.72
N VAL A 223 -3.29 -11.31 7.61
CA VAL A 223 -3.18 -12.78 7.59
C VAL A 223 -2.44 -13.32 6.38
N ASN A 224 -1.76 -14.46 6.58
CA ASN A 224 -1.09 -15.23 5.54
C ASN A 224 -0.06 -14.42 4.72
N ASN A 225 0.49 -13.34 5.28
CA ASN A 225 1.55 -12.56 4.65
C ASN A 225 2.92 -13.23 4.89
N SER A 226 3.87 -13.01 3.99
CA SER A 226 5.29 -13.35 4.17
C SER A 226 6.05 -12.09 4.55
N ILE A 227 6.68 -12.08 5.72
CA ILE A 227 7.37 -10.92 6.29
C ILE A 227 8.79 -11.34 6.62
N THR A 228 9.75 -10.93 5.79
CA THR A 228 11.08 -11.54 5.78
C THR A 228 12.20 -10.52 5.67
N GLY A 229 13.19 -10.61 6.57
CA GLY A 229 14.41 -9.82 6.45
C GLY A 229 14.20 -8.30 6.56
N ASN A 230 13.18 -7.86 7.29
CA ASN A 230 12.93 -6.44 7.54
C ASN A 230 13.60 -5.97 8.84
N GLY A 231 13.72 -4.65 8.98
CA GLY A 231 14.34 -3.98 10.11
C GLY A 231 15.85 -3.80 9.97
N GLY A 232 16.47 -3.33 11.07
CA GLY A 232 17.92 -3.10 11.13
C GLY A 232 18.35 -1.71 10.68
N ASP A 233 17.44 -0.79 10.40
CA ASP A 233 17.78 0.61 10.13
C ASP A 233 18.35 1.30 11.38
N PRO A 234 19.63 1.74 11.36
CA PRO A 234 20.23 2.49 12.46
C PRO A 234 19.59 3.87 12.68
N ASN A 235 18.81 4.38 11.73
CA ASN A 235 18.10 5.64 11.84
C ASN A 235 16.63 5.49 12.24
N ALA A 236 16.15 4.25 12.37
CA ALA A 236 14.80 3.98 12.82
C ALA A 236 14.55 4.63 14.20
N SER A 237 13.33 5.12 14.39
CA SER A 237 12.92 5.87 15.58
C SER A 237 12.87 4.99 16.84
N VAL A 238 13.92 5.09 17.67
CA VAL A 238 13.96 4.34 18.94
C VAL A 238 13.13 5.03 20.03
N PRO A 239 12.21 4.32 20.71
CA PRO A 239 11.32 3.27 20.22
C PRO A 239 10.06 3.87 19.56
N PRO A 240 9.39 3.13 18.66
CA PRO A 240 9.61 1.68 18.44
C PRO A 240 9.95 1.28 16.99
N ASP A 241 10.86 0.30 16.87
CA ASP A 241 11.37 -0.31 15.62
C ASP A 241 11.55 -1.83 15.82
N THR A 242 10.69 -2.66 15.25
CA THR A 242 10.56 -4.08 15.62
C THR A 242 10.96 -5.04 14.50
N GLY A 243 11.20 -4.56 13.29
CA GLY A 243 11.62 -5.37 12.16
C GLY A 243 10.50 -6.18 11.54
N ALA A 244 9.84 -7.11 12.25
CA ALA A 244 8.70 -7.82 11.65
C ALA A 244 7.44 -6.96 11.64
N CYS A 245 6.96 -6.56 12.81
CA CYS A 245 5.72 -5.80 12.92
C CYS A 245 5.45 -5.14 14.26
N GLU A 246 4.77 -4.00 14.17
CA GLU A 246 4.48 -3.18 15.32
C GLU A 246 3.02 -2.77 15.39
N LEU A 247 2.46 -2.82 16.60
CA LEU A 247 1.11 -2.38 16.92
C LEU A 247 1.17 -1.28 18.00
N VAL A 248 0.89 -0.05 17.60
CA VAL A 248 0.86 1.15 18.47
C VAL A 248 -0.54 1.72 18.49
N SER A 249 -1.08 1.94 19.69
CA SER A 249 -2.43 2.46 19.90
C SER A 249 -3.47 1.69 19.08
N ALA A 250 -3.22 0.39 18.89
CA ALA A 250 -3.90 -0.44 17.91
C ALA A 250 -4.91 -1.34 18.64
N THR A 251 -6.18 -1.28 18.26
CA THR A 251 -7.26 -1.94 19.02
C THR A 251 -8.08 -2.91 18.17
N ASN A 252 -8.38 -4.10 18.71
CA ASN A 252 -9.20 -5.13 18.07
C ASN A 252 -8.67 -5.64 16.72
N ASN A 253 -7.35 -5.55 16.48
CA ASN A 253 -6.77 -6.05 15.24
C ASN A 253 -6.49 -7.54 15.31
N ARG A 254 -6.58 -8.19 14.15
CA ARG A 254 -6.19 -9.58 13.95
C ARG A 254 -4.86 -9.63 13.24
N VAL A 255 -3.89 -10.34 13.81
CA VAL A 255 -2.61 -10.65 13.17
C VAL A 255 -2.29 -12.12 13.36
N ASP A 256 -2.54 -12.92 12.32
CA ASP A 256 -2.61 -14.37 12.46
C ASP A 256 -2.10 -15.12 11.22
N GLY A 257 -1.41 -16.23 11.40
CA GLY A 257 -0.95 -17.08 10.30
C GLY A 257 0.06 -16.43 9.33
N ASN A 258 0.68 -15.31 9.70
CA ASN A 258 1.75 -14.70 8.91
C ASN A 258 3.06 -15.45 9.11
N GLN A 259 3.83 -15.63 8.04
CA GLN A 259 5.16 -16.21 8.06
C GLN A 259 6.18 -15.11 8.30
N MET A 260 6.82 -15.10 9.47
CA MET A 260 7.82 -14.11 9.87
C MET A 260 9.17 -14.79 10.04
N SER A 261 10.19 -14.33 9.34
CA SER A 261 11.52 -14.94 9.44
C SER A 261 12.67 -13.97 9.11
N GLY A 262 13.73 -14.02 9.90
CA GLY A 262 14.96 -13.26 9.64
C GLY A 262 14.81 -11.75 9.80
N ASN A 263 13.73 -11.28 10.42
CA ASN A 263 13.54 -9.87 10.75
C ASN A 263 14.35 -9.51 11.99
N VAL A 264 14.83 -8.27 12.06
CA VAL A 264 15.68 -7.81 13.16
C VAL A 264 15.22 -6.46 13.69
N THR A 265 15.31 -6.26 15.01
CA THR A 265 15.23 -4.92 15.60
C THR A 265 16.35 -4.03 15.08
N LYS A 266 16.25 -2.72 15.32
CA LYS A 266 17.36 -1.78 15.12
C LYS A 266 18.70 -2.23 15.73
N ALA A 267 18.65 -2.88 16.90
CA ALA A 267 19.84 -3.38 17.60
C ALA A 267 20.38 -4.71 17.02
N GLY A 268 19.83 -5.19 15.89
CA GLY A 268 20.21 -6.44 15.24
C GLY A 268 19.70 -7.70 15.92
N GLN A 269 18.86 -7.58 16.95
CA GLN A 269 18.27 -8.74 17.62
C GLN A 269 17.14 -9.35 16.78
N PRO A 270 17.02 -10.69 16.71
CA PRO A 270 15.91 -11.35 16.01
C PRO A 270 14.55 -10.86 16.50
N SER A 271 13.62 -10.66 15.58
CA SER A 271 12.30 -10.12 15.87
C SER A 271 11.25 -10.63 14.89
N ASP A 272 10.99 -11.93 14.92
CA ASP A 272 10.05 -12.63 14.02
C ASP A 272 8.64 -12.74 14.59
N VAL A 273 8.20 -11.73 15.33
CA VAL A 273 6.87 -11.61 15.95
C VAL A 273 6.44 -10.16 15.96
N CYS A 274 5.15 -9.91 16.14
CA CYS A 274 4.68 -8.56 16.37
C CYS A 274 4.90 -8.11 17.79
N ARG A 275 5.30 -6.85 17.96
CA ARG A 275 5.30 -6.18 19.26
C ARG A 275 4.01 -5.38 19.43
N LEU A 276 3.24 -5.74 20.44
CA LEU A 276 2.15 -4.90 20.92
C LEU A 276 2.71 -3.88 21.91
N ILE A 277 2.63 -2.60 21.54
CA ILE A 277 3.18 -1.49 22.33
C ILE A 277 2.08 -0.81 23.12
N SER A 278 0.94 -0.58 22.48
CA SER A 278 -0.25 -0.06 23.14
C SER A 278 -1.52 -0.40 22.35
N GLY A 279 -2.66 -0.32 23.03
CA GLY A 279 -3.96 -0.75 22.52
C GLY A 279 -4.39 -2.11 23.10
N THR A 280 -5.63 -2.52 22.81
CA THR A 280 -6.28 -3.67 23.47
C THR A 280 -7.09 -4.52 22.50
N GLY A 281 -7.49 -5.73 22.92
CA GLY A 281 -8.37 -6.60 22.13
C GLY A 281 -7.75 -7.20 20.86
N ASN A 282 -6.44 -7.02 20.63
CA ASN A 282 -5.75 -7.66 19.51
C ASN A 282 -5.64 -9.18 19.72
N CYS A 283 -5.68 -9.94 18.64
CA CYS A 283 -5.64 -11.41 18.66
C CYS A 283 -4.75 -11.96 17.55
N GLY A 284 -4.35 -13.23 17.71
CA GLY A 284 -3.71 -14.03 16.66
C GLY A 284 -2.30 -14.53 17.01
N SER A 285 -1.85 -15.53 16.27
CA SER A 285 -0.63 -16.29 16.59
C SER A 285 0.67 -15.50 16.50
N ASN A 286 0.67 -14.37 15.78
CA ASN A 286 1.87 -13.56 15.57
C ASN A 286 2.10 -12.53 16.69
N ILE A 287 1.18 -12.36 17.65
CA ILE A 287 1.31 -11.42 18.77
C ILE A 287 1.57 -12.21 20.06
N PRO A 288 2.77 -12.14 20.66
CA PRO A 288 3.07 -12.87 21.89
C PRO A 288 2.09 -12.55 23.03
N GLY A 289 1.51 -13.60 23.62
CA GLY A 289 0.57 -13.49 24.74
C GLY A 289 -0.85 -13.06 24.36
N ALA A 290 -1.15 -12.79 23.08
CA ALA A 290 -2.49 -12.49 22.63
C ALA A 290 -3.37 -13.75 22.58
N PRO A 291 -4.70 -13.62 22.79
CA PRO A 291 -5.63 -14.72 22.60
C PRO A 291 -5.70 -15.14 21.13
N ALA A 292 -6.12 -16.39 20.89
CA ALA A 292 -6.50 -16.84 19.56
C ALA A 292 -7.70 -16.04 19.03
N CYS A 293 -7.72 -15.73 17.73
CA CYS A 293 -8.84 -15.04 17.12
C CYS A 293 -10.09 -15.94 17.00
N ALA A 294 -11.26 -15.39 17.31
CA ALA A 294 -12.52 -16.05 17.01
C ALA A 294 -12.73 -16.14 15.48
N GLY A 295 -13.25 -17.28 15.00
CA GLY A 295 -13.66 -17.43 13.59
C GLY A 295 -12.63 -18.01 12.60
N GLY A 296 -11.53 -18.64 13.05
CA GLY A 296 -10.55 -19.32 12.18
C GLY A 296 -9.69 -18.37 11.34
N ALA A 297 -8.63 -18.81 10.64
CA ALA A 297 -7.54 -18.01 10.01
C ALA A 297 -7.90 -17.11 8.80
N THR A 298 -9.10 -16.51 8.77
CA THR A 298 -9.59 -15.71 7.63
C THR A 298 -9.98 -14.30 8.03
N CYS A 299 -9.75 -13.35 7.13
CA CYS A 299 -10.29 -12.00 7.26
C CYS A 299 -11.76 -11.96 6.85
N PRO A 300 -12.60 -11.15 7.52
CA PRO A 300 -13.96 -10.91 7.05
C PRO A 300 -13.90 -10.27 5.66
N ALA A 301 -14.77 -10.70 4.75
CA ALA A 301 -14.94 -9.99 3.49
C ALA A 301 -15.36 -8.53 3.79
N PRO A 302 -14.93 -7.54 3.00
CA PRO A 302 -15.41 -6.16 3.09
C PRO A 302 -16.91 -6.06 2.72
N SER A 303 -17.79 -6.57 3.57
CA SER A 303 -19.22 -6.77 3.30
C SER A 303 -20.01 -5.47 3.23
N GLN A 304 -19.42 -4.35 3.66
CA GLN A 304 -20.00 -3.01 3.56
C GLN A 304 -19.81 -2.36 2.18
N CYS A 305 -19.03 -2.98 1.28
CA CYS A 305 -18.77 -2.46 -0.04
C CYS A 305 -19.94 -2.72 -0.99
N THR A 306 -20.70 -1.67 -1.29
CA THR A 306 -21.88 -1.72 -2.19
C THR A 306 -21.50 -1.57 -3.67
N VAL A 307 -20.26 -1.19 -3.95
CA VAL A 307 -19.72 -0.97 -5.29
C VAL A 307 -18.43 -1.77 -5.45
N ALA A 308 -18.40 -2.69 -6.43
CA ALA A 308 -17.19 -3.45 -6.76
C ALA A 308 -16.26 -2.64 -7.68
N PRO A 309 -14.92 -2.73 -7.55
CA PRO A 309 -14.03 -2.09 -8.50
C PRO A 309 -14.17 -2.60 -9.94
N LEU A 310 -13.65 -1.84 -10.91
CA LEU A 310 -13.52 -2.31 -12.28
C LEU A 310 -12.35 -3.34 -12.38
N PRO A 311 -12.44 -4.33 -13.30
CA PRO A 311 -11.32 -5.24 -13.59
C PRO A 311 -10.15 -4.59 -14.33
#